data_AF-A0A1D6IBE3-F1
#
_entry.id   AF-A0A1D6IBE3-F1
#
_cell.length_a   1.000
_cell.length_b   1.000
_cell.length_c   1.000
_cell.angle_alpha   90.00
_cell.angle_beta   90.00
_cell.angle_gamma   90.00
#
_symmetry.space_group_name_H-M   'P 1'
#
loop_
_entity.id
_entity.type
_entity.pdbx_description
1 polymer ?
#
loop_
_entity_poly.entity_id
_entity_poly.type
_entity_poly.pdbx_seq_one_letter_code
_entity_poly.pdbx_strand_id
1 'polypeptide(L)'
;MEKVKNMLKPRPTPQQQLREWQRRLRNECRVLDRQIRDVQREEKNVEKAIREAAKRNDMGSAKALAKELVRSRRAVNRLYENKAQLNSVSMHLGEIVGMAFL
;
A
#
# COMPACT_ATOMS: atom_id res chain seq x y z
N MET A 1 12.04 27.61 -17.95
CA MET A 1 10.81 28.20 -17.39
C MET A 1 10.39 27.61 -16.05
N GLU A 2 10.53 26.29 -15.82
CA GLU A 2 10.17 25.66 -14.52
C GLU A 2 11.06 26.06 -13.33
N LYS A 3 12.38 26.18 -13.53
CA LYS A 3 13.32 26.59 -12.48
C LYS A 3 13.04 27.99 -11.93
N VAL A 4 12.65 28.93 -12.79
CA VAL A 4 12.30 30.31 -12.40
C VAL A 4 10.96 30.36 -11.68
N LYS A 5 9.99 29.55 -12.14
CA LYS A 5 8.67 29.40 -11.50
C LYS A 5 8.74 28.76 -10.10
N ASN A 6 9.73 27.90 -9.84
CA ASN A 6 9.98 27.31 -8.53
C ASN A 6 10.76 28.24 -7.58
N MET A 7 11.55 29.20 -8.10
CA MET A 7 12.22 30.23 -7.30
C MET A 7 11.26 31.32 -6.79
N LEU A 8 10.13 31.53 -7.47
CA LEU A 8 9.12 32.54 -7.11
C LEU A 8 7.99 32.00 -6.21
N LYS A 9 7.96 30.70 -5.89
CA LYS A 9 6.99 30.16 -4.93
C LYS A 9 7.49 30.41 -3.52
N PRO A 10 6.73 31.11 -2.65
CA PRO A 10 7.09 31.23 -1.25
C PRO A 10 7.24 29.83 -0.65
N ARG A 11 8.28 29.62 0.17
CA ARG A 11 8.49 28.34 0.85
C ARG A 11 7.20 28.00 1.61
N PRO A 12 6.67 26.77 1.44
CA PRO A 12 5.43 26.41 2.09
C PRO A 12 5.60 26.52 3.60
N THR A 13 4.61 27.12 4.26
CA THR A 13 4.63 27.25 5.72
C THR A 13 4.60 25.85 6.35
N PRO A 14 5.06 25.67 7.60
CA PRO A 14 4.98 24.39 8.30
C PRO A 14 3.56 23.80 8.26
N GLN A 15 2.52 24.64 8.34
CA GLN A 15 1.12 24.25 8.18
C GLN A 15 0.80 23.66 6.80
N GLN A 16 1.29 24.28 5.72
CA GLN A 16 1.05 23.82 4.36
C GLN A 16 1.78 22.49 4.10
N GLN A 17 3.01 22.35 4.58
CA GLN A 17 3.79 21.11 4.52
C GLN A 17 3.07 19.98 5.25
N LEU A 18 2.57 20.26 6.45
CA LEU A 18 1.87 19.31 7.30
C LEU A 18 0.57 18.80 6.65
N ARG A 19 -0.24 19.71 6.09
CA ARG A 19 -1.45 19.35 5.31
C ARG A 19 -1.11 18.55 4.06
N GLU A 20 0.00 18.88 3.38
CA GLU A 20 0.46 18.14 2.22
C GLU A 20 0.86 16.71 2.60
N TRP A 21 1.64 16.53 3.66
CA TRP A 21 2.04 15.22 4.17
C TRP A 21 0.82 14.38 4.58
N GLN A 22 -0.15 14.95 5.29
CA GLN A 22 -1.42 14.28 5.61
C GLN A 22 -2.18 13.84 4.35
N ARG A 23 -2.19 14.67 3.30
CA ARG A 23 -2.84 14.32 2.03
C ARG A 23 -2.09 13.18 1.34
N ARG A 24 -0.75 13.23 1.31
CA ARG A 24 0.10 12.18 0.74
C ARG A 24 -0.08 10.86 1.47
N LEU A 25 -0.01 10.83 2.80
CA LEU A 25 -0.24 9.63 3.61
C LEU A 25 -1.60 9.00 3.33
N ARG A 26 -2.68 9.80 3.28
CA ARG A 26 -4.01 9.30 2.91
C ARG A 26 -4.09 8.75 1.50
N ASN A 27 -3.35 9.29 0.55
CA ASN A 27 -3.29 8.77 -0.80
C ASN A 27 -2.55 7.43 -0.84
N GLU A 28 -1.40 7.33 -0.17
CA GLU A 28 -0.62 6.08 -0.07
C GLU A 28 -1.42 4.97 0.60
N CYS A 29 -2.15 5.25 1.70
CA CYS A 29 -3.03 4.25 2.32
C CYS A 29 -4.07 3.70 1.32
N ARG A 30 -4.64 4.55 0.44
CA ARG A 30 -5.59 4.10 -0.60
C ARG A 30 -4.90 3.30 -1.71
N VAL A 31 -3.64 3.60 -2.03
CA VAL A 31 -2.85 2.82 -2.98
C VAL A 31 -2.61 1.42 -2.41
N LEU A 32 -2.17 1.32 -1.14
CA LEU A 32 -2.00 0.04 -0.46
C LEU A 32 -3.30 -0.76 -0.42
N ASP A 33 -4.44 -0.13 -0.12
CA ASP A 33 -5.74 -0.81 -0.13
C ASP A 33 -6.12 -1.37 -1.51
N ARG A 34 -5.77 -0.66 -2.60
CA ARG A 34 -5.97 -1.19 -3.95
C ARG A 34 -5.05 -2.38 -4.22
N GLN A 35 -3.76 -2.24 -3.92
CA GLN A 35 -2.78 -3.33 -4.10
C GLN A 35 -3.19 -4.59 -3.33
N ILE A 36 -3.63 -4.46 -2.08
CA ILE A 36 -4.13 -5.59 -1.28
C ILE A 36 -5.30 -6.27 -1.99
N ARG A 37 -6.29 -5.51 -2.48
CA ARG A 37 -7.44 -6.08 -3.20
C ARG A 37 -7.04 -6.78 -4.49
N ASP A 38 -6.09 -6.20 -5.23
CA ASP A 38 -5.63 -6.75 -6.51
C ASP A 38 -4.89 -8.07 -6.28
N VAL A 39 -3.99 -8.12 -5.29
CA VAL A 39 -3.28 -9.35 -4.91
C VAL A 39 -4.26 -10.41 -4.41
N GLN A 40 -5.21 -10.06 -3.53
CA GLN A 40 -6.23 -11.01 -3.03
C GLN A 40 -7.13 -11.55 -4.14
N ARG A 41 -7.42 -10.76 -5.17
CA ARG A 41 -8.16 -11.23 -6.35
C ARG A 41 -7.33 -12.26 -7.11
N GLU A 42 -6.05 -11.99 -7.30
CA GLU A 42 -5.16 -12.89 -8.00
C GLU A 42 -4.92 -14.20 -7.22
N GLU A 43 -4.83 -14.13 -5.89
CA GLU A 43 -4.77 -15.32 -5.03
C GLU A 43 -5.97 -16.26 -5.27
N LYS A 44 -7.18 -15.72 -5.45
CA LYS A 44 -8.37 -16.53 -5.78
C LYS A 44 -8.28 -17.18 -7.16
N ASN A 45 -7.66 -16.50 -8.13
CA ASN A 45 -7.43 -17.07 -9.46
C ASN A 45 -6.41 -18.21 -9.39
N VAL A 46 -5.30 -18.01 -8.67
CA VAL A 46 -4.27 -19.02 -8.43
C VAL A 46 -4.86 -20.23 -7.70
N GLU A 47 -5.74 -20.03 -6.72
CA GLU A 47 -6.42 -21.13 -6.02
C GLU A 47 -7.26 -22.00 -6.96
N LYS A 48 -7.98 -21.37 -7.91
CA LYS A 48 -8.71 -22.11 -8.96
C LYS A 48 -7.76 -22.88 -9.87
N ALA A 49 -6.67 -22.24 -10.30
CA ALA A 49 -5.65 -22.87 -11.14
C ALA A 49 -4.98 -24.09 -10.47
N ILE A 50 -4.74 -24.02 -9.15
CA ILE A 50 -4.25 -25.16 -8.35
C ILE A 50 -5.25 -26.32 -8.41
N ARG A 51 -6.55 -26.05 -8.19
CA ARG A 51 -7.60 -27.08 -8.24
C ARG A 51 -7.71 -27.71 -9.62
N GLU A 52 -7.61 -26.92 -10.69
CA GLU A 52 -7.64 -27.42 -12.06
C GLU A 52 -6.42 -28.27 -12.40
N ALA A 53 -5.22 -27.83 -12.02
CA ALA A 53 -3.99 -28.61 -12.21
C ALA A 53 -4.07 -29.95 -11.46
N ALA A 54 -4.55 -29.94 -10.22
CA ALA A 54 -4.76 -31.16 -9.43
C ALA A 54 -5.78 -32.11 -10.08
N LYS A 55 -6.90 -31.60 -10.62
CA LYS A 55 -7.88 -32.41 -11.36
C LYS A 55 -7.29 -33.06 -12.62
N ARG A 56 -6.35 -32.40 -13.29
CA ARG A 56 -5.61 -32.94 -14.44
C ARG A 56 -4.46 -33.88 -14.05
N ASN A 57 -4.32 -34.18 -12.75
CA ASN A 57 -3.22 -34.96 -12.18
C ASN A 57 -1.82 -34.35 -12.44
N ASP A 58 -1.75 -33.05 -12.75
CA ASP A 58 -0.51 -32.30 -12.89
C ASP A 58 -0.08 -31.74 -11.53
N MET A 59 0.49 -32.63 -10.72
CA MET A 59 0.96 -32.31 -9.37
C MET A 59 2.20 -31.40 -9.37
N GLY A 60 2.96 -31.37 -10.46
CA GLY A 60 4.11 -30.48 -10.62
C GLY A 60 3.68 -29.02 -10.66
N SER A 61 2.75 -28.69 -11.56
CA SER A 61 2.17 -27.34 -11.65
C SER A 61 1.38 -26.98 -10.40
N ALA A 62 0.60 -27.90 -9.83
CA ALA A 62 -0.16 -27.64 -8.60
C ALA A 62 0.77 -27.24 -7.43
N LYS A 63 1.91 -27.93 -7.27
CA LYS A 63 2.90 -27.62 -6.22
C LYS A 63 3.60 -26.28 -6.46
N ALA A 64 3.91 -25.94 -7.71
CA ALA A 64 4.51 -24.65 -8.05
C ALA A 64 3.55 -23.50 -7.74
N LEU A 65 2.29 -23.60 -8.18
CA LEU A 65 1.25 -22.60 -7.92
C LEU A 65 0.94 -22.46 -6.42
N ALA A 66 0.93 -23.56 -5.67
CA ALA A 66 0.74 -23.52 -4.21
C ALA A 66 1.85 -22.76 -3.49
N LYS A 67 3.12 -22.91 -3.92
CA LYS A 67 4.23 -22.11 -3.38
C LYS A 67 4.04 -20.62 -3.65
N GLU A 68 3.59 -20.28 -4.85
CA GLU A 68 3.32 -18.89 -5.22
C GLU A 68 2.18 -18.29 -4.40
N LEU A 69 1.10 -19.05 -4.18
CA LEU A 69 0.00 -18.64 -3.31
C LEU A 69 0.47 -18.30 -1.89
N VAL A 70 1.38 -19.10 -1.31
CA VAL A 70 1.95 -18.82 0.02
C VAL A 70 2.80 -17.54 0.01
N ARG A 71 3.52 -17.26 -1.08
CA ARG A 71 4.30 -16.03 -1.23
C ARG A 71 3.40 -14.81 -1.35
N SER A 72 2.35 -14.88 -2.16
CA SER A 72 1.33 -13.81 -2.26
C SER A 72 0.72 -13.48 -0.91
N ARG A 73 0.36 -14.51 -0.11
CA ARG A 73 -0.22 -14.28 1.24
C ARG A 73 0.75 -13.55 2.16
N ARG A 74 2.05 -13.87 2.09
CA ARG A 74 3.09 -13.14 2.83
C ARG A 74 3.23 -11.70 2.34
N ALA A 75 3.11 -11.45 1.04
CA ALA A 75 3.14 -10.10 0.49
C ALA A 75 1.92 -9.28 0.96
N VAL A 76 0.72 -9.86 0.99
CA VAL A 76 -0.48 -9.23 1.54
C VAL A 76 -0.29 -8.85 3.01
N ASN A 77 0.26 -9.75 3.83
CA ASN A 77 0.54 -9.45 5.24
C ASN A 77 1.49 -8.25 5.39
N ARG A 78 2.56 -8.19 4.60
CA ARG A 78 3.48 -7.04 4.59
C ARG A 78 2.79 -5.73 4.17
N LEU A 79 1.86 -5.79 3.21
CA LEU A 79 1.07 -4.61 2.82
C LEU A 79 0.17 -4.13 3.97
N TYR A 80 -0.42 -5.05 4.73
CA TYR A 80 -1.19 -4.69 5.94
C TYR A 80 -0.31 -4.08 7.04
N GLU A 81 0.89 -4.63 7.27
CA GLU A 81 1.88 -4.07 8.20
C GLU A 81 2.28 -2.64 7.78
N ASN A 82 2.62 -2.43 6.50
CA ASN A 82 2.93 -1.11 5.96
C ASN A 82 1.77 -0.13 6.13
N LYS A 83 0.53 -0.58 5.92
CA LYS A 83 -0.66 0.25 6.15
C LYS A 83 -0.80 0.65 7.62
N ALA A 84 -0.56 -0.27 8.54
CA ALA A 84 -0.58 0.02 9.98
C ALA A 84 0.49 1.06 10.36
N GLN A 85 1.70 0.94 9.80
CA GLN A 85 2.78 1.92 9.99
C GLN A 85 2.38 3.30 9.45
N LEU A 86 1.81 3.40 8.24
CA LEU A 86 1.35 4.68 7.69
C LEU A 86 0.25 5.32 8.55
N ASN A 87 -0.66 4.51 9.10
CA ASN A 87 -1.70 5.00 10.00
C ASN A 87 -1.09 5.55 11.30
N SER A 88 -0.10 4.87 11.88
CA SER A 88 0.62 5.36 13.06
C SER A 88 1.31 6.70 12.78
N VAL A 89 2.01 6.82 11.66
CA VAL A 89 2.63 8.08 11.23
C VAL A 89 1.57 9.18 11.03
N SER A 90 0.43 8.85 10.41
CA SER A 90 -0.66 9.80 10.22
C SER A 90 -1.27 10.27 11.54
N MET A 91 -1.36 9.40 12.55
CA MET A 91 -1.84 9.76 13.89
C MET A 91 -0.88 10.73 14.57
N HIS A 92 0.41 10.39 14.62
CA HIS A 92 1.43 11.26 15.20
C HIS A 92 1.48 12.63 14.51
N LEU A 93 1.30 12.64 13.18
CA LEU A 93 1.21 13.87 12.42
C LEU A 93 -0.02 14.71 12.78
N GLY A 94 -1.15 14.06 13.07
CA GLY A 94 -2.36 14.72 13.56
C GLY A 94 -2.19 15.33 14.96
N GLU A 95 -1.47 14.65 15.85
CA GLU A 95 -1.14 15.17 17.19
C GLU A 95 -0.29 16.43 17.12
N ILE A 96 0.74 16.45 16.27
CA ILE A 96 1.60 17.63 16.05
C ILE A 96 0.78 18.82 15.55
N VAL A 97 -0.18 18.60 14.63
CA VAL A 97 -1.12 19.65 14.22
C VAL A 97 -1.91 20.16 15.44
N GLY A 98 -2.50 19.25 16.21
CA GLY A 98 -3.34 19.61 17.36
C GLY A 98 -2.59 20.42 18.42
N MET A 99 -1.34 20.05 18.72
CA MET A 99 -0.51 20.74 19.72
C MET A 99 0.06 22.06 19.22
N ALA A 100 0.37 22.19 17.92
CA ALA A 100 0.96 23.41 17.37
C ALA A 100 -0.06 24.54 17.13
N PHE A 101 -1.36 24.26 17.24
CA PHE A 101 -2.45 25.19 16.93
C PHE A 101 -3.49 25.35 18.05
N LEU A 102 -3.17 24.90 19.27
CA LEU A 102 -3.77 25.36 20.52
C LEU A 102 -2.89 26.48 21.11
#